data_AF-A0A7W7KGN4-F1
#
_entry.id   AF-A0A7W7KGN4-F1
#
_cell.length_a   1.000
_cell.length_b   1.000
_cell.length_c   1.000
_cell.angle_alpha   90.00
_cell.angle_beta   90.00
_cell.angle_gamma   90.00
#
_symmetry.space_group_name_H-M   'P 1'
#
loop_
_entity.id
_entity.type
_entity.pdbx_description
1 polymer ?
#
loop_
_entity_poly.entity_id
_entity_poly.type
_entity_poly.pdbx_seq_one_letter_code
_entity_poly.pdbx_strand_id
1 'polypeptide(L)'
;MAGILDTVDQRTQLVGENRLEILVFRLAGRQQFAINVFKVQEVLQLPRLTLIPQRHPMICGVINLRGQTLPVIDLSRAIGMRALTPDANSTIIVTEYNRSVQAFLVGGVERILNLNWESIQPPPGGAGRQHYLTAITKVDDRLVEVIDVEKVLAEIVPMNTRVSSDRLDDGLLSQTRGREVLVVDDSSVAIAQLRDTLGQLGLRLHVATDGLRVLNQLKRWADEGHDMEEKLLMVFTDAEMPEMDGYRLTTEIRNDPRLRELYVVLHTSLSGSFNDAMVKKVGCDDFLSKFQPDQLVEVVRRRLQKVPA
;
A
#
# COMPACT_ATOMS: atom_id res chain seq x y z
N MET A 1 -15.40 -18.73 -20.71
CA MET A 1 -14.85 -18.85 -19.35
C MET A 1 -13.38 -18.46 -19.43
N ALA A 2 -13.10 -17.15 -19.47
CA ALA A 2 -11.75 -16.63 -19.34
C ALA A 2 -11.41 -16.66 -17.85
N GLY A 3 -10.47 -17.53 -17.49
CA GLY A 3 -10.13 -17.84 -16.11
C GLY A 3 -9.32 -16.72 -15.48
N ILE A 4 -9.30 -16.72 -14.15
CA ILE A 4 -8.56 -15.84 -13.24
C ILE A 4 -7.08 -15.62 -13.62
N LEU A 5 -6.51 -16.43 -14.53
CA LEU A 5 -5.16 -16.28 -15.06
C LEU A 5 -5.03 -15.13 -16.09
N ASP A 6 -6.02 -14.89 -16.95
CA ASP A 6 -5.97 -13.81 -17.97
C ASP A 6 -6.00 -12.41 -17.33
N THR A 7 -6.66 -12.30 -16.17
CA THR A 7 -6.74 -11.05 -15.38
C THR A 7 -5.45 -10.79 -14.59
N VAL A 8 -4.68 -11.83 -14.26
CA VAL A 8 -3.38 -11.70 -13.58
C VAL A 8 -2.27 -11.34 -14.56
N ASP A 9 -2.30 -11.86 -15.78
CA ASP A 9 -1.33 -11.51 -16.82
C ASP A 9 -1.50 -10.06 -17.31
N GLN A 10 -2.75 -9.56 -17.44
CA GLN A 10 -3.00 -8.14 -17.73
C GLN A 10 -2.53 -7.23 -16.59
N ARG A 11 -2.77 -7.61 -15.33
CA ARG A 11 -2.31 -6.85 -14.14
C ARG A 11 -0.79 -6.83 -14.03
N THR A 12 -0.11 -7.91 -14.41
CA THR A 12 1.36 -8.03 -14.38
C THR A 12 2.04 -7.21 -15.48
N GLN A 13 1.43 -7.08 -16.67
CA GLN A 13 2.00 -6.31 -17.77
C GLN A 13 1.98 -4.79 -17.51
N LEU A 14 1.01 -4.28 -16.76
CA LEU A 14 0.89 -2.85 -16.43
C LEU A 14 1.98 -2.35 -15.48
N VAL A 15 2.54 -3.22 -14.64
CA VAL A 15 3.65 -2.90 -13.71
C VAL A 15 4.92 -2.49 -14.48
N GLY A 16 5.04 -2.86 -15.77
CA GLY A 16 6.20 -2.51 -16.59
C GLY A 16 6.05 -1.28 -17.51
N GLU A 17 4.84 -0.72 -17.69
CA GLU A 17 4.58 0.30 -18.72
C GLU A 17 4.39 1.73 -18.20
N ASN A 18 4.60 2.00 -16.91
CA ASN A 18 4.41 3.33 -16.31
C ASN A 18 2.98 3.89 -16.54
N ARG A 19 1.95 3.03 -16.44
CA ARG A 19 0.53 3.39 -16.60
C ARG A 19 -0.23 3.17 -15.29
N LEU A 20 -1.10 4.12 -14.94
CA LEU A 20 -2.00 4.04 -13.80
C LEU A 20 -3.45 3.96 -14.29
N GLU A 21 -4.20 2.99 -13.78
CA GLU A 21 -5.65 2.91 -13.98
C GLU A 21 -6.40 3.42 -12.76
N ILE A 22 -7.27 4.41 -12.96
CA ILE A 22 -8.06 5.03 -11.90
C ILE A 22 -9.56 4.92 -12.19
N LEU A 23 -10.34 4.56 -11.18
CA LEU A 23 -11.79 4.55 -11.24
C LEU A 23 -12.31 5.92 -10.79
N VAL A 24 -12.94 6.66 -11.70
CA VAL A 24 -13.50 8.00 -11.44
C VAL A 24 -14.92 7.89 -10.88
N PHE A 25 -15.20 8.62 -9.81
CA PHE A 25 -16.48 8.67 -9.13
C PHE A 25 -16.78 10.06 -8.57
N ARG A 26 -18.00 10.24 -8.06
CA ARG A 26 -18.45 11.45 -7.36
C ARG A 26 -18.75 11.17 -5.91
N LEU A 27 -18.53 12.19 -5.09
CA LEU A 27 -19.01 12.27 -3.71
C LEU A 27 -20.15 13.30 -3.65
N ALA A 28 -20.17 14.14 -2.62
CA ALA A 28 -21.10 15.26 -2.57
C ALA A 28 -20.70 16.35 -3.58
N GLY A 29 -21.59 16.69 -4.51
CA GLY A 29 -21.40 17.79 -5.45
C GLY A 29 -20.90 17.36 -6.83
N ARG A 30 -20.19 18.27 -7.52
CA ARG A 30 -19.74 18.08 -8.92
C ARG A 30 -18.24 17.72 -9.05
N GLN A 31 -17.50 17.76 -7.95
CA GLN A 31 -16.08 17.41 -7.92
C GLN A 31 -15.91 15.93 -8.24
N GLN A 32 -14.93 15.63 -9.10
CA GLN A 32 -14.57 14.27 -9.46
C GLN A 32 -13.43 13.80 -8.57
N PHE A 33 -13.57 12.58 -8.09
CA PHE A 33 -12.59 11.87 -7.30
C PHE A 33 -12.24 10.57 -8.01
N ALA A 34 -11.12 9.97 -7.64
CA ALA A 34 -10.73 8.70 -8.17
C ALA A 34 -10.05 7.81 -7.13
N ILE A 35 -9.98 6.52 -7.43
CA ILE A 35 -9.26 5.51 -6.67
C ILE A 35 -8.45 4.65 -7.63
N ASN A 36 -7.27 4.21 -7.23
CA ASN A 36 -6.50 3.22 -7.99
C ASN A 36 -7.33 1.94 -8.17
N VAL A 37 -7.50 1.51 -9.43
CA VAL A 37 -8.27 0.30 -9.79
C VAL A 37 -7.67 -0.97 -9.17
N PHE A 38 -6.36 -1.01 -8.91
CA PHE A 38 -5.73 -2.14 -8.23
C PHE A 38 -6.30 -2.41 -6.84
N LYS A 39 -6.85 -1.39 -6.17
CA LYS A 39 -7.48 -1.52 -4.85
C LYS A 39 -8.96 -1.91 -4.93
N VAL A 40 -9.55 -1.96 -6.13
CA VAL A 40 -10.98 -2.22 -6.36
C VAL A 40 -11.20 -3.69 -6.69
N GLN A 41 -12.01 -4.37 -5.89
CA GLN A 41 -12.48 -5.73 -6.20
C GLN A 41 -13.70 -5.71 -7.13
N GLU A 42 -14.72 -4.92 -6.78
CA GLU A 42 -15.95 -4.79 -7.56
C GLU A 42 -16.69 -3.48 -7.24
N VAL A 43 -17.58 -3.08 -8.14
CA VAL A 43 -18.43 -1.88 -8.01
C VAL A 43 -19.88 -2.32 -8.11
N LEU A 44 -20.70 -1.94 -7.12
CA LEU A 44 -22.09 -2.39 -7.01
C LEU A 44 -23.00 -1.21 -6.69
N GLN A 45 -24.24 -1.23 -7.16
CA GLN A 45 -25.27 -0.31 -6.67
C GLN A 45 -25.47 -0.53 -5.16
N LEU A 46 -25.72 0.55 -4.40
CA LEU A 46 -25.87 0.47 -2.94
C LEU A 46 -27.03 -0.46 -2.57
N PRO A 47 -26.76 -1.63 -1.95
CA PRO A 47 -27.83 -2.48 -1.45
C PRO A 47 -28.40 -1.91 -0.15
N ARG A 48 -29.48 -2.52 0.36
CA ARG A 48 -30.02 -2.15 1.67
C ARG A 48 -28.96 -2.37 2.75
N LEU A 49 -28.71 -1.31 3.52
CA LEU A 49 -27.79 -1.34 4.64
C LEU A 49 -28.47 -1.91 5.89
N THR A 50 -27.76 -2.77 6.60
CA THR A 50 -28.13 -3.18 7.95
C THR A 50 -27.41 -2.27 8.95
N LEU A 51 -28.16 -1.61 9.84
CA LEU A 51 -27.56 -0.76 10.86
C LEU A 51 -27.04 -1.60 12.03
N ILE A 52 -25.82 -1.29 12.45
CA ILE A 52 -25.18 -1.91 13.61
C ILE A 52 -25.03 -0.90 14.76
N PRO A 53 -25.30 -1.31 16.02
CA PRO A 53 -25.05 -0.49 17.21
C PRO A 53 -23.56 -0.16 17.40
N GLN A 54 -23.27 0.95 18.09
CA GLN A 54 -21.91 1.39 18.47
C GLN A 54 -20.90 1.48 17.31
N ARG A 55 -21.37 1.63 16.07
CA ARG A 55 -20.51 1.76 14.90
C ARG A 55 -19.71 3.05 14.92
N HIS A 56 -18.54 3.01 14.30
CA HIS A 56 -17.76 4.21 14.04
C HIS A 56 -18.60 5.24 13.25
N PRO A 57 -18.50 6.56 13.52
CA PRO A 57 -19.34 7.57 12.87
C PRO A 57 -19.26 7.61 11.34
N MET A 58 -18.16 7.11 10.76
CA MET A 58 -17.96 7.02 9.31
C MET A 58 -18.61 5.80 8.67
N ILE A 59 -19.10 4.84 9.47
CA ILE A 59 -19.75 3.63 8.97
C ILE A 59 -21.26 3.88 8.83
N CYS A 60 -21.77 3.73 7.61
CA CYS A 60 -23.20 3.84 7.30
C CYS A 60 -23.98 2.63 7.82
N GLY A 61 -23.36 1.46 7.78
CA GLY A 61 -23.95 0.18 8.15
C GLY A 61 -23.10 -0.97 7.62
N VAL A 62 -23.68 -2.15 7.53
CA VAL A 62 -23.06 -3.33 6.93
C VAL A 62 -23.92 -3.91 5.83
N ILE A 63 -23.29 -4.63 4.92
CA ILE A 63 -23.95 -5.40 3.86
C ILE A 63 -23.49 -6.85 3.91
N ASN A 64 -24.28 -7.77 3.38
CA ASN A 64 -23.82 -9.13 3.11
C ASN A 64 -23.46 -9.24 1.62
N LEU A 65 -22.20 -9.52 1.32
CA LEU A 65 -21.72 -9.76 -0.03
C LEU A 65 -21.15 -11.18 -0.08
N ARG A 66 -21.83 -12.07 -0.82
CA ARG A 66 -21.42 -13.47 -1.02
C ARG A 66 -21.14 -14.22 0.29
N GLY A 67 -21.97 -13.98 1.31
CA GLY A 67 -21.85 -14.61 2.62
C GLY A 67 -20.90 -13.90 3.60
N GLN A 68 -20.17 -12.88 3.16
CA GLN A 68 -19.31 -12.07 4.02
C GLN A 68 -19.99 -10.76 4.42
N THR A 69 -19.90 -10.40 5.69
CA THR A 69 -20.42 -9.13 6.20
C THR A 69 -19.37 -8.04 6.01
N LEU A 70 -19.66 -7.06 5.16
CA LEU A 70 -18.75 -5.96 4.85
C LEU A 70 -19.23 -4.64 5.48
N PRO A 71 -18.36 -3.88 6.17
CA PRO A 71 -18.69 -2.53 6.58
C PRO A 71 -18.77 -1.60 5.37
N VAL A 72 -19.77 -0.73 5.37
CA VAL A 72 -19.93 0.33 4.36
C VAL A 72 -19.57 1.67 4.97
N ILE A 73 -18.54 2.30 4.44
CA ILE A 73 -17.97 3.57 4.91
C ILE A 73 -18.45 4.71 4.01
N ASP A 74 -19.00 5.79 4.58
CA ASP A 74 -19.27 7.02 3.84
C ASP A 74 -17.94 7.69 3.48
N LEU A 75 -17.50 7.56 2.22
CA LEU A 75 -16.21 8.09 1.81
C LEU A 75 -16.19 9.63 1.87
N SER A 76 -17.30 10.29 1.54
CA SER A 76 -17.43 11.75 1.61
C SER A 76 -17.23 12.23 3.04
N ARG A 77 -17.90 11.58 4.00
CA ARG A 77 -17.74 11.91 5.41
C ARG A 77 -16.34 11.59 5.93
N ALA A 78 -15.77 10.47 5.49
CA ALA A 78 -14.48 9.99 5.95
C ALA A 78 -13.32 10.93 5.55
N ILE A 79 -13.42 11.60 4.40
CA ILE A 79 -12.44 12.61 3.99
C ILE A 79 -12.78 14.04 4.47
N GLY A 80 -13.68 14.17 5.44
CA GLY A 80 -14.04 15.46 6.04
C GLY A 80 -15.06 16.30 5.25
N MET A 81 -15.68 15.75 4.20
CA MET A 81 -16.75 16.42 3.47
C MET A 81 -18.13 16.13 4.08
N ARG A 82 -19.17 16.75 3.51
CA ARG A 82 -20.56 16.50 3.91
C ARG A 82 -20.93 15.05 3.63
N ALA A 83 -21.56 14.39 4.61
CA ALA A 83 -22.08 13.03 4.46
C ALA A 83 -23.01 12.91 3.25
N LEU A 84 -22.96 11.75 2.59
CA LEU A 84 -23.82 11.44 1.46
C LEU A 84 -25.24 11.17 1.94
N THR A 85 -26.21 11.62 1.14
CA THR A 85 -27.59 11.18 1.26
C THR A 85 -27.83 10.18 0.13
N PRO A 86 -27.92 8.87 0.43
CA PRO A 86 -28.06 7.88 -0.63
C PRO A 86 -29.30 8.09 -1.49
N ASP A 87 -29.12 7.92 -2.79
CA ASP A 87 -30.14 7.99 -3.83
C ASP A 87 -30.03 6.78 -4.77
N ALA A 88 -30.80 6.79 -5.87
CA ALA A 88 -30.81 5.70 -6.84
C ALA A 88 -29.49 5.52 -7.63
N ASN A 89 -28.58 6.50 -7.59
CA ASN A 89 -27.29 6.44 -8.26
C ASN A 89 -26.15 6.03 -7.30
N SER A 90 -26.44 6.01 -6.01
CA SER A 90 -25.46 5.74 -4.97
C SER A 90 -24.89 4.35 -5.11
N THR A 91 -23.57 4.29 -5.15
CA THR A 91 -22.80 3.09 -5.50
C THR A 91 -21.85 2.78 -4.35
N ILE A 92 -21.52 1.52 -4.18
CA ILE A 92 -20.43 1.08 -3.32
C ILE A 92 -19.25 0.61 -4.17
N ILE A 93 -18.06 1.06 -3.80
CA ILE A 93 -16.79 0.55 -4.33
C ILE A 93 -16.25 -0.42 -3.29
N VAL A 94 -16.25 -1.71 -3.62
CA VAL A 94 -15.68 -2.75 -2.76
C VAL A 94 -14.18 -2.77 -2.97
N THR A 95 -13.44 -2.50 -1.90
CA THR A 95 -11.97 -2.42 -1.92
C THR A 95 -11.38 -3.50 -1.05
N GLU A 96 -10.18 -3.96 -1.43
CA GLU A 96 -9.37 -4.84 -0.61
C GLU A 96 -8.07 -4.14 -0.25
N TYR A 97 -7.78 -4.14 1.05
CA TYR A 97 -6.52 -3.66 1.58
C TYR A 97 -6.06 -4.63 2.67
N ASN A 98 -4.91 -5.28 2.45
CA ASN A 98 -4.31 -6.22 3.40
C ASN A 98 -5.23 -7.35 3.83
N ARG A 99 -5.83 -8.04 2.84
CA ARG A 99 -6.78 -9.15 3.05
C ARG A 99 -8.05 -8.75 3.79
N SER A 100 -8.26 -7.45 4.02
CA SER A 100 -9.47 -6.93 4.64
C SER A 100 -10.29 -6.25 3.55
N VAL A 101 -11.54 -6.67 3.42
CA VAL A 101 -12.48 -6.18 2.41
C VAL A 101 -13.46 -5.22 3.05
N GLN A 102 -13.62 -4.04 2.47
CA GLN A 102 -14.61 -3.05 2.89
C GLN A 102 -15.28 -2.42 1.68
N ALA A 103 -16.38 -1.71 1.91
CA ALA A 103 -17.09 -0.98 0.86
C ALA A 103 -17.08 0.52 1.16
N PHE A 104 -16.74 1.33 0.17
CA PHE A 104 -16.89 2.78 0.23
C PHE A 104 -18.17 3.20 -0.48
N LEU A 105 -19.07 3.84 0.25
CA LEU A 105 -20.23 4.54 -0.31
C LEU A 105 -19.75 5.80 -1.04
N VAL A 106 -20.13 5.89 -2.31
CA VAL A 106 -19.92 7.06 -3.18
C VAL A 106 -21.24 7.48 -3.82
N GLY A 107 -21.32 8.73 -4.28
CA GLY A 107 -22.53 9.27 -4.92
C GLY A 107 -22.81 8.64 -6.30
N GLY A 108 -21.78 8.10 -6.96
CA GLY A 108 -21.91 7.37 -8.20
C GLY A 108 -20.56 7.22 -8.91
N VAL A 109 -20.39 6.13 -9.65
CA VAL A 109 -19.19 5.85 -10.45
C VAL A 109 -19.41 6.32 -11.89
N GLU A 110 -18.37 6.84 -12.54
CA GLU A 110 -18.45 7.35 -13.91
C GLU A 110 -17.76 6.44 -14.93
N ARG A 111 -16.44 6.31 -14.83
CA ARG A 111 -15.60 5.60 -15.83
C ARG A 111 -14.24 5.24 -15.25
N ILE A 112 -13.55 4.30 -15.90
CA ILE A 112 -12.13 4.04 -15.66
C ILE A 112 -11.30 4.90 -16.63
N LEU A 113 -10.23 5.50 -16.14
CA LEU A 113 -9.25 6.22 -16.93
C LEU A 113 -7.90 5.52 -16.83
N ASN A 114 -7.22 5.43 -17.97
CA ASN A 114 -5.86 4.93 -18.04
C ASN A 114 -4.93 6.11 -18.36
N LEU A 115 -4.05 6.42 -17.41
CA LEU A 115 -3.19 7.60 -17.42
C LEU A 115 -1.72 7.19 -17.43
N ASN A 116 -0.87 8.02 -18.03
CA ASN A 116 0.58 7.93 -17.82
C ASN A 116 0.92 8.61 -16.49
N TRP A 117 1.81 8.04 -15.68
CA TRP A 117 2.30 8.64 -14.44
C TRP A 117 2.79 10.09 -14.61
N GLU A 118 3.33 10.46 -15.77
CA GLU A 118 3.77 11.84 -16.06
C GLU A 118 2.63 12.88 -16.01
N SER A 119 1.38 12.45 -16.23
CA SER A 119 0.18 13.31 -16.17
C SER A 119 -0.40 13.46 -14.75
N ILE A 120 0.24 12.83 -13.78
CA ILE A 120 -0.17 12.77 -12.39
C ILE A 120 0.75 13.69 -11.60
N GLN A 121 0.15 14.63 -10.88
CA GLN A 121 0.89 15.58 -10.06
C GLN A 121 0.68 15.24 -8.58
N PRO A 122 1.70 15.43 -7.74
CA PRO A 122 1.51 15.35 -6.30
C PRO A 122 0.51 16.44 -5.84
N PRO A 123 -0.23 16.21 -4.75
CA PRO A 123 -1.09 17.23 -4.18
C PRO A 123 -0.31 18.52 -3.86
N PRO A 124 -0.87 19.72 -4.08
CA PRO A 124 -0.15 20.97 -3.89
C PRO A 124 0.32 21.15 -2.45
N GLY A 125 1.59 21.52 -2.29
CA GLY A 125 2.18 21.80 -0.99
C GLY A 125 1.43 22.92 -0.26
N GLY A 126 1.11 22.70 1.03
CA GLY A 126 0.47 23.70 1.89
C GLY A 126 -1.05 23.58 2.03
N ALA A 127 -1.72 22.67 1.32
CA ALA A 127 -3.16 22.49 1.48
C ALA A 127 -3.57 21.93 2.88
N GLY A 128 -2.61 21.50 3.72
CA GLY A 128 -2.83 20.85 5.02
C GLY A 128 -1.93 19.63 5.26
N ARG A 129 -1.69 19.25 6.52
CA ARG A 129 -0.82 18.11 6.90
C ARG A 129 -1.50 16.73 6.77
N GLN A 130 -2.81 16.68 6.49
CA GLN A 130 -3.64 15.47 6.48
C GLN A 130 -4.42 15.30 5.17
N HIS A 131 -3.75 15.37 4.02
CA HIS A 131 -4.47 15.09 2.77
C HIS A 131 -4.77 13.60 2.63
N TYR A 132 -6.01 13.28 2.32
CA TYR A 132 -6.46 11.95 1.87
C TYR A 132 -6.21 11.77 0.38
N LEU A 133 -5.25 12.49 -0.20
CA LEU A 133 -4.95 12.48 -1.63
C LEU A 133 -3.58 11.86 -1.85
N THR A 134 -3.50 10.84 -2.72
CA THR A 134 -2.22 10.35 -3.23
C THR A 134 -1.73 11.24 -4.38
N ALA A 135 -2.66 11.76 -5.18
CA ALA A 135 -2.35 12.48 -6.40
C ALA A 135 -3.50 13.36 -6.88
N ILE A 136 -3.17 14.28 -7.79
CA ILE A 136 -4.13 15.05 -8.56
C ILE A 136 -3.80 14.93 -10.05
N THR A 137 -4.83 14.93 -10.88
CA THR A 137 -4.67 14.95 -12.34
C THR A 137 -5.74 15.84 -12.95
N LYS A 138 -5.56 16.22 -14.23
CA LYS A 138 -6.49 17.08 -14.96
C LYS A 138 -7.03 16.33 -16.16
N VAL A 139 -8.35 16.14 -16.20
CA VAL A 139 -9.06 15.40 -17.26
C VAL A 139 -10.20 16.28 -17.76
N ASP A 140 -10.29 16.49 -19.07
CA ASP A 140 -11.32 17.35 -19.70
C ASP A 140 -11.41 18.74 -19.06
N ASP A 141 -10.25 19.35 -18.79
CA ASP A 141 -10.11 20.61 -18.06
C ASP A 141 -10.60 20.65 -16.61
N ARG A 142 -10.92 19.49 -16.03
CA ARG A 142 -11.36 19.37 -14.64
C ARG A 142 -10.31 18.69 -13.79
N LEU A 143 -10.19 19.15 -12.55
CA LEU A 143 -9.36 18.51 -11.55
C LEU A 143 -10.02 17.20 -11.12
N VAL A 144 -9.25 16.12 -11.09
CA VAL A 144 -9.62 14.82 -10.54
C VAL A 144 -8.65 14.50 -9.41
N GLU A 145 -9.19 14.24 -8.23
CA GLU A 145 -8.41 13.99 -7.02
C GLU A 145 -8.38 12.50 -6.71
N VAL A 146 -7.18 11.90 -6.65
CA VAL A 146 -7.01 10.47 -6.36
C VAL A 146 -6.95 10.28 -4.85
N ILE A 147 -7.93 9.58 -4.29
CA ILE A 147 -8.08 9.36 -2.86
C ILE A 147 -7.16 8.23 -2.38
N ASP A 148 -6.42 8.51 -1.29
CA ASP A 148 -5.74 7.52 -0.48
C ASP A 148 -6.73 6.80 0.45
N VAL A 149 -7.35 5.74 -0.07
CA VAL A 149 -8.27 4.92 0.71
C VAL A 149 -7.59 4.16 1.85
N GLU A 150 -6.27 3.96 1.80
CA GLU A 150 -5.56 3.26 2.88
C GLU A 150 -5.53 4.12 4.13
N LYS A 151 -5.23 5.41 3.94
CA LYS A 151 -5.28 6.41 4.99
C LYS A 151 -6.68 6.56 5.57
N VAL A 152 -7.70 6.55 4.72
CA VAL A 152 -9.09 6.55 5.18
C VAL A 152 -9.38 5.32 6.04
N LEU A 153 -8.97 4.13 5.60
CA LEU A 153 -9.20 2.89 6.36
C LEU A 153 -8.44 2.88 7.68
N ALA A 154 -7.20 3.35 7.72
CA ALA A 154 -6.35 3.35 8.91
C ALA A 154 -6.92 4.20 10.06
N GLU A 155 -7.77 5.19 9.76
CA GLU A 155 -8.44 6.01 10.76
C GLU A 155 -9.75 5.38 11.29
N ILE A 156 -10.35 4.46 10.52
CA ILE A 156 -11.67 3.89 10.82
C ILE A 156 -11.54 2.48 11.40
N VAL A 157 -10.60 1.69 10.87
CA VAL A 157 -10.35 0.31 11.23
C VAL A 157 -9.09 0.26 12.08
N PRO A 158 -9.14 -0.28 13.31
CA PRO A 158 -7.97 -0.40 14.15
C PRO A 158 -6.88 -1.22 13.45
N MET A 159 -5.73 -0.59 13.18
CA MET A 159 -4.57 -1.29 12.64
C MET A 159 -3.82 -1.97 13.79
N ASN A 160 -3.61 -3.28 13.72
CA ASN A 160 -2.80 -3.99 14.70
C ASN A 160 -1.32 -3.93 14.31
N THR A 161 -0.52 -3.23 15.10
CA THR A 161 0.95 -3.16 14.98
C THR A 161 1.68 -3.88 16.11
N ARG A 162 0.93 -4.44 17.08
CA ARG A 162 1.54 -5.17 18.20
C ARG A 162 2.00 -6.54 17.74
N VAL A 163 3.26 -6.83 18.02
CA VAL A 163 3.83 -8.16 17.86
C VAL A 163 3.42 -9.02 19.05
N SER A 164 3.07 -10.27 18.80
CA SER A 164 2.76 -11.23 19.85
C SER A 164 3.99 -11.45 20.75
N SER A 165 3.80 -11.49 22.07
CA SER A 165 4.91 -11.50 23.05
C SER A 165 5.82 -12.73 22.93
N ASP A 166 5.27 -13.86 22.49
CA ASP A 166 6.01 -15.10 22.21
C ASP A 166 6.97 -14.98 21.01
N ARG A 167 6.78 -13.97 20.14
CA ARG A 167 7.69 -13.68 19.02
C ARG A 167 8.79 -12.68 19.38
N LEU A 168 8.65 -11.95 20.48
CA LEU A 168 9.65 -11.00 20.99
C LEU A 168 10.44 -11.65 22.12
N ASP A 169 11.38 -12.54 21.77
CA ASP A 169 12.30 -13.13 22.74
C ASP A 169 13.59 -12.27 22.91
N ASP A 170 14.21 -12.34 24.10
CA ASP A 170 15.42 -11.57 24.43
C ASP A 170 16.59 -11.86 23.47
N GLY A 171 16.66 -13.09 22.94
CA GLY A 171 17.67 -13.51 21.98
C GLY A 171 17.55 -12.73 20.67
N LEU A 172 16.34 -12.63 20.13
CA LEU A 172 16.04 -11.85 18.92
C LEU A 172 16.36 -10.36 19.14
N LEU A 173 15.86 -9.79 20.24
CA LEU A 173 16.08 -8.36 20.56
C LEU A 173 17.56 -8.02 20.69
N SER A 174 18.37 -8.93 21.24
CA SER A 174 19.82 -8.72 21.34
C SER A 174 20.52 -8.67 19.97
N GLN A 175 20.07 -9.47 19.00
CA GLN A 175 20.64 -9.57 17.66
C GLN A 175 20.18 -8.44 16.72
N THR A 176 18.96 -7.92 16.92
CA THR A 176 18.43 -6.80 16.13
C THR A 176 18.91 -5.45 16.63
N ARG A 177 19.35 -5.33 17.89
CA ARG A 177 19.63 -4.04 18.51
C ARG A 177 20.68 -3.25 17.74
N GLY A 178 20.27 -2.08 17.23
CA GLY A 178 21.17 -1.17 16.51
C GLY A 178 21.51 -1.59 15.07
N ARG A 179 21.04 -2.75 14.59
CA ARG A 179 21.07 -3.10 13.17
C ARG A 179 20.17 -2.14 12.39
N GLU A 180 20.55 -1.86 11.15
CA GLU A 180 19.86 -0.90 10.29
C GLU A 180 19.02 -1.62 9.24
N VAL A 181 17.81 -1.11 9.01
CA VAL A 181 16.88 -1.60 7.97
C VAL A 181 16.43 -0.42 7.14
N LEU A 182 16.37 -0.61 5.83
CA LEU A 182 15.83 0.36 4.90
C LEU A 182 14.36 0.04 4.63
N VAL A 183 13.50 1.03 4.75
CA VAL A 183 12.06 0.96 4.47
C VAL A 183 11.74 1.96 3.36
N VAL A 184 11.13 1.48 2.29
CA VAL A 184 10.77 2.25 1.10
C VAL A 184 9.29 2.05 0.83
N ASP A 185 8.47 3.07 1.05
CA ASP A 185 7.02 2.99 0.84
C ASP A 185 6.47 4.42 0.71
N ASP A 186 5.65 4.70 -0.30
CA ASP A 186 5.05 6.02 -0.47
C ASP A 186 3.82 6.23 0.44
N SER A 187 3.28 5.14 1.01
CA SER A 187 2.17 5.18 1.96
C SER A 187 2.67 5.52 3.37
N SER A 188 2.33 6.73 3.82
CA SER A 188 2.63 7.19 5.18
C SER A 188 2.06 6.27 6.27
N VAL A 189 0.96 5.58 5.98
CA VAL A 189 0.33 4.59 6.87
C VAL A 189 1.22 3.35 6.99
N ALA A 190 1.68 2.82 5.85
CA ALA A 190 2.55 1.65 5.83
C ALA A 190 3.91 1.92 6.49
N ILE A 191 4.50 3.10 6.24
CA ILE A 191 5.71 3.55 6.95
C ILE A 191 5.48 3.59 8.46
N ALA A 192 4.39 4.21 8.92
CA ALA A 192 4.08 4.32 10.34
C ALA A 192 3.95 2.93 10.98
N GLN A 193 3.27 2.00 10.32
CA GLN A 193 3.17 0.62 10.77
C GLN A 193 4.53 -0.08 10.85
N LEU A 194 5.35 0.00 9.80
CA LEU A 194 6.66 -0.64 9.78
C LEU A 194 7.54 -0.05 10.89
N ARG A 195 7.45 1.26 11.13
CA ARG A 195 8.13 1.93 12.23
C ARG A 195 7.68 1.42 13.60
N ASP A 196 6.38 1.31 13.82
CA ASP A 196 5.83 0.83 15.09
C ASP A 196 6.19 -0.64 15.34
N THR A 197 6.15 -1.47 14.29
CA THR A 197 6.41 -2.91 14.40
C THR A 197 7.91 -3.19 14.54
N LEU A 198 8.74 -2.67 13.62
CA LEU A 198 10.19 -2.88 13.65
C LEU A 198 10.87 -2.12 14.80
N GLY A 199 10.26 -1.02 15.27
CA GLY A 199 10.71 -0.30 16.45
C GLY A 199 10.66 -1.14 17.72
N GLN A 200 9.69 -2.06 17.84
CA GLN A 200 9.64 -3.04 18.94
C GLN A 200 10.85 -3.99 18.96
N LEU A 201 11.53 -4.16 17.82
CA LEU A 201 12.77 -4.95 17.69
C LEU A 201 14.05 -4.15 17.97
N GLY A 202 13.97 -2.84 18.22
CA GLY A 202 15.16 -2.00 18.45
C GLY A 202 16.03 -1.78 17.20
N LEU A 203 15.45 -1.99 16.01
CA LEU A 203 16.08 -1.72 14.71
C LEU A 203 16.13 -0.21 14.44
N ARG A 204 17.22 0.24 13.81
CA ARG A 204 17.32 1.60 13.26
C ARG A 204 16.75 1.60 11.85
N LEU A 205 15.83 2.52 11.57
CA LEU A 205 15.14 2.56 10.28
C LEU A 205 15.61 3.75 9.45
N HIS A 206 16.05 3.47 8.23
CA HIS A 206 16.17 4.45 7.16
C HIS A 206 14.87 4.43 6.38
N VAL A 207 14.22 5.58 6.20
CA VAL A 207 12.93 5.66 5.53
C VAL A 207 13.02 6.52 4.30
N ALA A 208 12.43 6.04 3.21
CA ALA A 208 12.25 6.79 1.97
C ALA A 208 10.86 6.48 1.38
N THR A 209 10.41 7.35 0.48
CA THR A 209 9.06 7.31 -0.12
C THR A 209 9.09 7.08 -1.63
N ASP A 210 10.25 6.78 -2.20
CA ASP A 210 10.46 6.59 -3.64
C ASP A 210 11.70 5.71 -3.86
N GLY A 211 11.59 4.77 -4.79
CA GLY A 211 12.65 3.85 -5.16
C GLY A 211 13.86 4.54 -5.81
N LEU A 212 13.68 5.60 -6.60
CA LEU A 212 14.79 6.26 -7.29
C LEU A 212 15.71 6.98 -6.30
N ARG A 213 15.11 7.71 -5.35
CA ARG A 213 15.85 8.33 -4.24
C ARG A 213 16.65 7.31 -3.44
N VAL A 214 16.07 6.13 -3.18
CA VAL A 214 16.75 5.04 -2.48
C VAL A 214 17.89 4.46 -3.28
N LEU A 215 17.69 4.17 -4.57
CA LEU A 215 18.73 3.63 -5.42
C LEU A 215 19.96 4.55 -5.45
N ASN A 216 19.73 5.86 -5.58
CA ASN A 216 20.81 6.86 -5.51
C ASN A 216 21.50 6.87 -4.14
N GLN A 217 20.75 6.71 -3.06
CA GLN A 217 21.30 6.65 -1.71
C GLN A 217 22.13 5.38 -1.47
N LEU A 218 21.68 4.23 -1.96
CA LEU A 218 22.40 2.96 -1.89
C LEU A 218 23.71 3.02 -2.69
N LYS A 219 23.65 3.53 -3.93
CA LYS A 219 24.82 3.73 -4.78
C LYS A 219 25.83 4.67 -4.12
N ARG A 220 25.36 5.78 -3.54
CA ARG A 220 26.22 6.71 -2.80
C ARG A 220 26.92 6.05 -1.61
N TRP A 221 26.22 5.27 -0.81
CA TRP A 221 26.86 4.54 0.31
C TRP A 221 27.89 3.53 -0.18
N ALA A 222 27.61 2.83 -1.28
CA ALA A 222 28.58 1.94 -1.90
C ALA A 222 29.80 2.69 -2.47
N ASP A 223 29.60 3.87 -3.07
CA ASP A 223 30.68 4.75 -3.54
C ASP A 223 31.55 5.27 -2.39
N GLU A 224 30.95 5.52 -1.22
CA GLU A 224 31.63 5.88 0.03
C GLU A 224 32.41 4.69 0.66
N GLY A 225 32.33 3.49 0.07
CA GLY A 225 33.07 2.30 0.49
C GLY A 225 32.40 1.50 1.60
N HIS A 226 31.12 1.72 1.89
CA HIS A 226 30.39 0.90 2.85
C HIS A 226 30.12 -0.50 2.30
N ASP A 227 30.37 -1.52 3.12
CA ASP A 227 29.81 -2.86 2.88
C ASP A 227 28.30 -2.81 3.14
N MET A 228 27.53 -3.04 2.08
CA MET A 228 26.08 -2.88 2.12
C MET A 228 25.38 -4.01 2.88
N GLU A 229 25.94 -5.23 2.92
CA GLU A 229 25.39 -6.35 3.69
C GLU A 229 25.63 -6.17 5.19
N GLU A 230 26.77 -5.58 5.58
CA GLU A 230 27.02 -5.21 6.97
C GLU A 230 26.20 -4.00 7.39
N LYS A 231 26.09 -3.01 6.50
CA LYS A 231 25.39 -1.75 6.77
C LYS A 231 23.89 -1.95 6.94
N LEU A 232 23.25 -2.72 6.05
CA LEU A 232 21.81 -2.95 6.07
C LEU A 232 21.52 -4.42 6.29
N LEU A 233 20.79 -4.73 7.37
CA LEU A 233 20.29 -6.08 7.63
C LEU A 233 19.40 -6.56 6.46
N MET A 234 18.51 -5.66 6.00
CA MET A 234 17.58 -5.90 4.90
C MET A 234 16.93 -4.59 4.41
N VAL A 235 16.24 -4.69 3.27
CA VAL A 235 15.42 -3.66 2.64
C VAL A 235 13.97 -4.15 2.55
N PHE A 236 13.02 -3.39 3.09
CA PHE A 236 11.60 -3.53 2.79
C PHE A 236 11.22 -2.48 1.75
N THR A 237 10.64 -2.91 0.63
CA THR A 237 10.15 -1.99 -0.41
C THR A 237 8.72 -2.30 -0.77
N ASP A 238 7.88 -1.26 -0.86
CA ASP A 238 6.58 -1.37 -1.46
C ASP A 238 6.70 -1.72 -2.95
N ALA A 239 5.69 -2.41 -3.45
CA ALA A 239 5.63 -2.86 -4.84
C ALA A 239 5.18 -1.76 -5.80
N GLU A 240 4.36 -0.81 -5.34
CA GLU A 240 3.71 0.24 -6.14
C GLU A 240 4.11 1.62 -5.60
N MET A 241 5.17 2.19 -6.16
CA MET A 241 5.61 3.55 -5.81
C MET A 241 5.68 4.42 -7.07
N PRO A 242 5.46 5.75 -6.95
CA PRO A 242 5.66 6.67 -8.05
C PRO A 242 7.13 6.71 -8.50
N GLU A 243 7.36 7.11 -9.75
CA GLU A 243 8.68 7.23 -10.42
C GLU A 243 9.45 5.90 -10.60
N MET A 244 9.75 5.21 -9.50
CA MET A 244 10.39 3.90 -9.47
C MET A 244 9.70 2.99 -8.46
N ASP A 245 9.04 1.97 -8.98
CA ASP A 245 8.40 0.93 -8.19
C ASP A 245 9.42 -0.04 -7.53
N GLY A 246 8.93 -0.86 -6.59
CA GLY A 246 9.77 -1.81 -5.86
C GLY A 246 10.38 -2.90 -6.73
N TYR A 247 9.76 -3.23 -7.86
CA TYR A 247 10.28 -4.24 -8.79
C TYR A 247 11.50 -3.73 -9.54
N ARG A 248 11.39 -2.52 -10.07
CA ARG A 248 12.48 -1.83 -10.76
C ARG A 248 13.60 -1.51 -9.78
N LEU A 249 13.29 -1.04 -8.57
CA LEU A 249 14.29 -0.85 -7.52
C LEU A 249 15.05 -2.15 -7.24
N THR A 250 14.35 -3.27 -7.06
CA THR A 250 15.00 -4.55 -6.79
C THR A 250 15.86 -5.00 -7.98
N THR A 251 15.36 -4.85 -9.20
CA THR A 251 16.11 -5.19 -10.42
C THR A 251 17.41 -4.38 -10.51
N GLU A 252 17.36 -3.08 -10.23
CA GLU A 252 18.54 -2.21 -10.20
C GLU A 252 19.53 -2.59 -9.08
N ILE A 253 19.02 -2.98 -7.90
CA ILE A 253 19.85 -3.54 -6.81
C ILE A 253 20.57 -4.80 -7.27
N ARG A 254 19.88 -5.74 -7.93
CA ARG A 254 20.47 -6.99 -8.43
C ARG A 254 21.47 -6.79 -9.57
N ASN A 255 21.30 -5.75 -10.37
CA ASN A 255 22.20 -5.42 -11.47
C ASN A 255 23.49 -4.70 -11.02
N ASP A 256 23.51 -4.10 -9.82
CA ASP A 256 24.72 -3.48 -9.27
C ASP A 256 25.53 -4.52 -8.46
N PRO A 257 26.76 -4.89 -8.87
CA PRO A 257 27.57 -5.89 -8.19
C PRO A 257 27.85 -5.61 -6.71
N ARG A 258 27.73 -4.35 -6.27
CA ARG A 258 27.97 -3.89 -4.89
C ARG A 258 26.71 -3.95 -4.03
N LEU A 259 25.53 -4.04 -4.65
CA LEU A 259 24.24 -4.03 -3.97
C LEU A 259 23.51 -5.38 -4.06
N ARG A 260 23.87 -6.22 -5.03
CA ARG A 260 23.11 -7.43 -5.41
C ARG A 260 22.88 -8.45 -4.31
N GLU A 261 23.68 -8.45 -3.24
CA GLU A 261 23.53 -9.37 -2.10
C GLU A 261 22.64 -8.79 -0.97
N LEU A 262 22.18 -7.54 -1.09
CA LEU A 262 21.22 -6.97 -0.14
C LEU A 262 19.97 -7.83 -0.04
N TYR A 263 19.52 -8.12 1.18
CA TYR A 263 18.29 -8.89 1.36
C TYR A 263 17.07 -7.99 1.15
N VAL A 264 16.32 -8.20 0.07
CA VAL A 264 15.19 -7.36 -0.34
C VAL A 264 13.87 -8.11 -0.16
N VAL A 265 12.95 -7.47 0.57
CA VAL A 265 11.60 -7.97 0.84
C VAL A 265 10.59 -7.02 0.22
N LEU A 266 9.74 -7.56 -0.65
CA LEU A 266 8.58 -6.81 -1.14
C LEU A 266 7.50 -6.77 -0.06
N HIS A 267 7.02 -5.58 0.28
CA HIS A 267 6.00 -5.34 1.29
C HIS A 267 4.78 -4.66 0.66
N THR A 268 3.78 -5.43 0.22
CA THR A 268 2.66 -4.92 -0.60
C THR A 268 1.29 -5.13 0.04
N SER A 269 0.36 -4.23 -0.27
CA SER A 269 -1.03 -4.33 0.16
C SER A 269 -1.87 -5.33 -0.62
N LEU A 270 -1.34 -5.79 -1.76
CA LEU A 270 -2.06 -6.70 -2.64
C LEU A 270 -1.98 -8.13 -2.14
N SER A 271 -3.15 -8.68 -1.78
CA SER A 271 -3.32 -10.07 -1.39
C SER A 271 -3.98 -10.88 -2.50
N GLY A 272 -3.37 -12.00 -2.88
CA GLY A 272 -4.08 -13.06 -3.63
C GLY A 272 -3.78 -13.18 -5.12
N SER A 273 -2.96 -12.32 -5.73
CA SER A 273 -2.49 -12.47 -7.13
C SER A 273 -1.00 -12.24 -7.35
N PHE A 274 -0.22 -12.09 -6.27
CA PHE A 274 1.24 -12.01 -6.36
C PHE A 274 1.81 -13.42 -6.44
N ASN A 275 2.27 -13.74 -7.64
CA ASN A 275 2.77 -15.05 -7.99
C ASN A 275 4.24 -15.15 -7.55
N ASP A 276 4.64 -16.25 -6.89
CA ASP A 276 6.05 -16.55 -6.56
C ASP A 276 6.97 -16.41 -7.79
N ALA A 277 6.40 -16.59 -8.99
CA ALA A 277 7.07 -16.36 -10.27
C ALA A 277 7.59 -14.92 -10.44
N MET A 278 6.86 -13.90 -10.00
CA MET A 278 7.28 -12.50 -10.12
C MET A 278 8.37 -12.15 -9.10
N VAL A 279 8.22 -12.62 -7.86
CA VAL A 279 9.24 -12.51 -6.80
C VAL A 279 10.57 -13.13 -7.29
N LYS A 280 10.50 -14.33 -7.88
CA LYS A 280 11.66 -15.02 -8.47
C LYS A 280 12.24 -14.29 -9.68
N LYS A 281 11.40 -13.76 -10.57
CA LYS A 281 11.84 -13.06 -11.79
C LYS A 281 12.63 -11.79 -11.47
N VAL A 282 12.19 -11.05 -10.46
CA VAL A 282 12.81 -9.78 -10.05
C VAL A 282 13.98 -10.00 -9.08
N GLY A 283 14.06 -11.17 -8.45
CA GLY A 283 15.15 -11.54 -7.56
C GLY A 283 14.95 -11.04 -6.13
N CYS A 284 13.71 -10.81 -5.69
CA CYS A 284 13.43 -10.52 -4.29
C CYS A 284 13.70 -11.77 -3.44
N ASP A 285 14.18 -11.58 -2.21
CA ASP A 285 14.47 -12.67 -1.27
C ASP A 285 13.20 -13.16 -0.55
N ASP A 286 12.23 -12.27 -0.37
CA ASP A 286 10.99 -12.55 0.34
C ASP A 286 9.85 -11.64 -0.12
N PHE A 287 8.65 -12.01 0.29
CA PHE A 287 7.42 -11.26 0.02
C PHE A 287 6.52 -11.28 1.25
N LEU A 288 5.97 -10.12 1.60
CA LEU A 288 5.13 -9.95 2.77
C LEU A 288 3.93 -9.06 2.43
N SER A 289 2.73 -9.52 2.79
CA SER A 289 1.56 -8.66 2.77
C SER A 289 1.65 -7.63 3.91
N LYS A 290 1.27 -6.36 3.66
CA LYS A 290 1.28 -5.37 4.75
C LYS A 290 0.34 -5.79 5.90
N PHE A 291 0.56 -5.22 7.08
CA PHE A 291 -0.26 -5.44 8.28
C PHE A 291 -0.22 -6.84 8.90
N GLN A 292 0.93 -7.49 8.79
CA GLN A 292 1.20 -8.77 9.46
C GLN A 292 2.42 -8.64 10.38
N PRO A 293 2.28 -8.00 11.57
CA PRO A 293 3.42 -7.67 12.42
C PRO A 293 4.24 -8.90 12.84
N ASP A 294 3.51 -9.97 13.13
CA ASP A 294 4.06 -11.28 13.48
C ASP A 294 4.86 -11.93 12.34
N GLN A 295 4.38 -11.81 11.10
CA GLN A 295 5.10 -12.32 9.92
C GLN A 295 6.31 -11.45 9.57
N LEU A 296 6.20 -10.13 9.75
CA LEU A 296 7.31 -9.20 9.59
C LEU A 296 8.49 -9.59 10.50
N VAL A 297 8.20 -9.88 11.77
CA VAL A 297 9.21 -10.33 12.75
C VAL A 297 9.85 -11.66 12.32
N GLU A 298 9.06 -12.59 11.78
CA GLU A 298 9.57 -13.87 11.30
C GLU A 298 10.51 -13.69 10.09
N VAL A 299 10.22 -12.76 9.19
CA VAL A 299 11.10 -12.42 8.06
C VAL A 299 12.44 -11.86 8.56
N VAL A 300 12.42 -10.97 9.55
CA VAL A 300 13.64 -10.45 10.20
C VAL A 300 14.43 -11.59 10.86
N ARG A 301 13.76 -12.47 11.61
CA ARG A 301 14.38 -13.63 12.27
C ARG A 301 15.05 -14.56 11.27
N ARG A 302 14.39 -14.87 10.15
CA ARG A 302 14.97 -15.69 9.07
C ARG A 302 16.20 -15.04 8.44
N ARG A 303 16.22 -13.71 8.27
CA ARG A 303 17.41 -13.01 7.77
C ARG A 303 18.56 -13.11 8.77
N LEU A 304 18.32 -12.87 10.06
CA LEU A 304 19.35 -12.97 11.09
C LEU A 304 20.03 -14.35 11.14
N GLN A 305 19.28 -15.43 10.92
CA GLN A 305 19.86 -16.79 10.85
C GLN A 305 20.85 -17.00 9.68
N LYS A 306 20.81 -16.12 8.66
CA LYS A 306 21.68 -16.19 7.48
C LYS A 306 22.84 -15.20 7.54
N VAL A 307 22.86 -14.29 8.50
CA VAL A 307 23.91 -13.28 8.68
C VAL A 307 24.79 -13.70 9.86
N PRO A 308 26.13 -13.59 9.77
CA PRO A 308 27.01 -13.80 10.92
C PRO A 308 26.65 -12.86 12.09
N ALA A 309 26.71 -13.39 13.31
CA ALA A 309 26.39 -12.65 14.54
C ALA A 309 27.28 -11.42 14.73
#